data_AF-A0A0R1JVW4-F1
#
_entry.id   AF-A0A0R1JVW4-F1
#
_cell.length_a   1.000
_cell.length_b   1.000
_cell.length_c   1.000
_cell.angle_alpha   90.00
_cell.angle_beta   90.00
_cell.angle_gamma   90.00
#
_symmetry.space_group_name_H-M   'P 1'
#
loop_
_entity.id
_entity.type
_entity.pdbx_description
1 polymer ?
#
loop_
_entity_poly.entity_id
_entity_poly.type
_entity_poly.pdbx_seq_one_letter_code
_entity_poly.pdbx_strand_id
1 'polypeptide(L)'
;MNEAVLQQLYDLSLNPATRDWERQQINAAKRAIEGGASSGASLATLEAALRPLAVRQNLTPAVADWYAGYTGDAAAAMVTDLSLHDQPDPAGQARAIFAGGCFWCMVEPFVTRPGIRAVISGYTGGQLAAPTYEQVSTGATGHVEAVEIIYATALVSYQDLLDVYWQLIDPTDGGGQINDRGTQYRPVIFVQNAAEQAAALASKQAQAANYAKPIAVAIEAAGPFWPAENYHQDYYRKHPREFKAYEAGRTQWLAWLHLQTKLRRLTRRQA
;
A
#
# COMPACT_ATOMS: atom_id res chain seq x y z
N MET A 1 -7.98 25.07 -29.64
CA MET A 1 -8.14 23.69 -29.14
C MET A 1 -6.85 23.18 -28.50
N ASN A 2 -5.69 23.33 -29.16
CA ASN A 2 -4.39 22.86 -28.64
C ASN A 2 -3.92 23.59 -27.37
N GLU A 3 -4.25 24.88 -27.21
CA GLU A 3 -3.77 25.71 -26.09
C GLU A 3 -4.35 25.26 -24.73
N ALA A 4 -5.65 24.96 -24.66
CA ALA A 4 -6.27 24.43 -23.44
C ALA A 4 -5.74 23.03 -23.07
N VAL A 5 -5.52 22.18 -24.08
CA VAL A 5 -4.92 20.84 -23.90
C VAL A 5 -3.48 20.95 -23.39
N LEU A 6 -2.68 21.83 -24.00
CA LEU A 6 -1.30 22.08 -23.56
C LEU A 6 -1.27 22.59 -22.13
N GLN A 7 -2.16 23.51 -21.75
CA GLN A 7 -2.24 24.01 -20.37
C GLN A 7 -2.51 22.88 -19.37
N GLN A 8 -3.46 21.99 -19.65
CA GLN A 8 -3.73 20.82 -18.80
C GLN A 8 -2.51 19.92 -18.66
N LEU A 9 -1.81 19.60 -19.76
CA LEU A 9 -0.59 18.80 -19.71
C LEU A 9 0.54 19.54 -18.95
N TYR A 10 0.62 20.86 -19.07
CA TYR A 10 1.55 21.68 -18.31
C TYR A 10 1.27 21.58 -16.80
N ASP A 11 0.02 21.74 -16.38
CA ASP A 11 -0.38 21.66 -14.98
C ASP A 11 -0.09 20.28 -14.37
N LEU A 12 -0.40 19.20 -15.09
CA LEU A 12 -0.02 17.84 -14.70
C LEU A 12 1.50 17.67 -14.64
N SER A 13 2.24 18.22 -15.60
CA SER A 13 3.70 18.12 -15.66
C SER A 13 4.43 18.95 -14.61
N LEU A 14 3.76 19.91 -13.97
CA LEU A 14 4.29 20.77 -12.91
C LEU A 14 3.81 20.34 -11.52
N ASN A 15 2.74 19.53 -11.45
CA ASN A 15 2.23 19.02 -10.18
C ASN A 15 3.32 18.20 -9.47
N PRO A 16 3.75 18.57 -8.24
CA PRO A 16 4.83 17.87 -7.54
C PRO A 16 4.47 16.44 -7.12
N ALA A 17 3.18 16.09 -7.10
CA ALA A 17 2.70 14.75 -6.78
C ALA A 17 2.76 13.79 -7.98
N THR A 18 2.90 14.28 -9.21
CA THR A 18 2.99 13.44 -10.40
C THR A 18 4.30 12.64 -10.40
N ARG A 19 4.20 11.31 -10.51
CA ARG A 19 5.37 10.42 -10.49
C ARG A 19 6.23 10.65 -11.72
N ASP A 20 7.54 10.45 -11.59
CA ASP A 20 8.52 10.74 -12.64
C ASP A 20 8.19 10.08 -13.96
N TRP A 21 7.77 8.81 -13.92
CA TRP A 21 7.40 8.08 -15.14
C TRP A 21 6.14 8.66 -15.82
N GLU A 22 5.09 8.99 -15.07
CA GLU A 22 3.90 9.67 -15.62
C GLU A 22 4.27 11.03 -16.20
N ARG A 23 5.12 11.78 -15.49
CA ARG A 23 5.64 13.08 -15.93
C ARG A 23 6.43 12.96 -17.23
N GLN A 24 7.18 11.88 -17.43
CA GLN A 24 7.87 11.60 -18.68
C GLN A 24 6.88 11.39 -19.83
N GLN A 25 5.81 10.61 -19.64
CA GLN A 25 4.79 10.40 -20.67
C GLN A 25 4.06 11.71 -21.02
N ILE A 26 3.67 12.49 -19.99
CA ILE A 26 2.99 13.78 -20.15
C ILE A 26 3.89 14.77 -20.91
N ASN A 27 5.18 14.85 -20.56
CA ASN A 27 6.14 15.73 -21.24
C ASN A 27 6.43 15.27 -22.68
N ALA A 28 6.42 13.97 -22.96
CA ALA A 28 6.56 13.45 -24.32
C ALA A 28 5.37 13.89 -25.20
N ALA A 29 4.14 13.75 -24.69
CA ALA A 29 2.94 14.22 -25.38
C ALA A 29 2.96 15.74 -25.58
N LYS A 30 3.38 16.50 -24.57
CA LYS A 30 3.51 17.95 -24.63
C LYS A 30 4.49 18.39 -25.73
N ARG A 31 5.70 17.83 -25.75
CA ARG A 31 6.73 18.13 -26.76
C ARG A 31 6.26 17.77 -28.17
N ALA A 32 5.52 16.68 -28.33
CA ALA A 32 4.96 16.30 -29.62
C ALA A 32 3.97 17.37 -30.14
N ILE A 33 3.06 17.84 -29.28
CA ILE A 33 2.09 18.89 -29.63
C ILE A 33 2.79 20.22 -29.94
N GLU A 34 3.77 20.62 -29.12
CA GLU A 34 4.60 21.82 -29.35
C GLU A 34 5.41 21.71 -30.66
N GLY A 35 5.84 20.51 -31.03
CA GLY A 35 6.50 20.19 -32.29
C GLY A 35 5.56 20.11 -33.51
N GLY A 36 4.28 20.44 -33.36
CA GLY A 36 3.30 20.47 -34.45
C GLY A 36 2.53 19.16 -34.68
N ALA A 37 2.70 18.15 -33.82
CA ALA A 37 1.88 16.93 -33.90
C ALA A 37 0.42 17.23 -33.53
N SER A 38 -0.50 16.43 -34.09
CA SER A 38 -1.92 16.52 -33.73
C SER A 38 -2.13 16.28 -32.24
N SER A 39 -2.87 17.17 -31.57
CA SER A 39 -3.23 16.99 -30.17
C SER A 39 -4.00 15.69 -29.94
N GLY A 40 -4.94 15.31 -30.83
CA GLY A 40 -5.67 14.05 -30.70
C GLY A 40 -4.76 12.82 -30.75
N ALA A 41 -3.80 12.78 -31.68
CA ALA A 41 -2.86 11.66 -31.79
C ALA A 41 -1.89 11.60 -30.59
N SER A 42 -1.43 12.77 -30.12
CA SER A 42 -0.55 12.87 -28.96
C SER A 42 -1.24 12.44 -27.67
N LEU A 43 -2.51 12.83 -27.49
CA LEU A 43 -3.32 12.44 -26.34
C LEU A 43 -3.70 10.95 -26.37
N ALA A 44 -4.00 10.38 -27.55
CA ALA A 44 -4.22 8.94 -27.69
C ALA A 44 -2.96 8.12 -27.34
N THR A 45 -1.77 8.63 -27.70
CA THR A 45 -0.50 8.01 -27.31
C THR A 45 -0.27 8.09 -25.80
N LEU A 46 -0.57 9.25 -25.20
CA LEU A 46 -0.48 9.44 -23.74
C LEU A 46 -1.45 8.53 -22.99
N GLU A 47 -2.71 8.47 -23.41
CA GLU A 47 -3.71 7.58 -22.82
C GLU A 47 -3.28 6.12 -22.94
N ALA A 48 -2.83 5.66 -24.12
CA ALA A 48 -2.34 4.30 -24.29
C ALA A 48 -1.15 3.97 -23.38
N ALA A 49 -0.25 4.94 -23.15
CA ALA A 49 0.85 4.79 -22.20
C ALA A 49 0.35 4.71 -20.75
N LEU A 50 -0.62 5.53 -20.36
CA LEU A 50 -1.17 5.57 -18.99
C LEU A 50 -2.16 4.43 -18.69
N ARG A 51 -2.78 3.82 -19.71
CA ARG A 51 -3.81 2.79 -19.58
C ARG A 51 -3.44 1.61 -18.68
N PRO A 52 -2.24 1.02 -18.74
CA PRO A 52 -1.86 -0.07 -17.84
C PRO A 52 -1.87 0.34 -16.37
N LEU A 53 -1.63 1.61 -16.06
CA LEU A 53 -1.71 2.14 -14.70
C LEU A 53 -3.15 2.55 -14.35
N ALA A 54 -3.88 3.14 -15.29
CA ALA A 54 -5.27 3.54 -15.12
C ALA A 54 -6.19 2.35 -14.78
N VAL A 55 -6.06 1.24 -15.52
CA VAL A 55 -6.82 0.00 -15.29
C VAL A 55 -6.53 -0.61 -13.91
N ARG A 56 -5.36 -0.33 -13.34
CA ARG A 56 -4.95 -0.78 -12.00
C ARG A 56 -5.21 0.25 -10.91
N GLN A 57 -5.92 1.33 -11.22
CA GLN A 57 -6.15 2.48 -10.32
C GLN A 57 -4.86 3.01 -9.69
N ASN A 58 -3.76 2.88 -10.42
CA ASN A 58 -2.41 3.19 -9.96
C ASN A 58 -1.87 4.34 -10.81
N LEU A 59 -2.64 5.42 -10.99
CA LEU A 59 -2.18 6.71 -11.52
C LEU A 59 -2.10 7.71 -10.37
N THR A 60 -1.22 8.71 -10.45
CA THR A 60 -1.27 9.81 -9.47
C THR A 60 -2.57 10.59 -9.57
N PRO A 61 -3.08 11.17 -8.46
CA PRO A 61 -4.41 11.79 -8.40
C PRO A 61 -4.80 12.64 -9.61
N ALA A 62 -3.99 13.66 -9.92
CA ALA A 62 -4.29 14.59 -11.00
C ALA A 62 -4.27 13.90 -12.38
N VAL A 63 -3.43 12.87 -12.54
CA VAL A 63 -3.35 12.10 -13.79
C VAL A 63 -4.53 11.15 -13.91
N ALA A 64 -5.00 10.57 -12.81
CA ALA A 64 -6.20 9.75 -12.77
C ALA A 64 -7.45 10.56 -13.13
N ASP A 65 -7.60 11.75 -12.54
CA ASP A 65 -8.72 12.68 -12.81
C ASP A 65 -8.71 13.12 -14.28
N TRP A 66 -7.53 13.50 -14.80
CA TRP A 66 -7.36 13.83 -16.21
C TRP A 66 -7.70 12.64 -17.11
N TYR A 67 -7.21 11.45 -16.78
CA TYR A 67 -7.41 10.24 -17.57
C TYR A 67 -8.91 9.90 -17.66
N ALA A 68 -9.63 9.92 -16.54
CA ALA A 68 -11.08 9.66 -16.49
C ALA A 68 -11.86 10.71 -17.30
N GLY A 69 -11.49 11.99 -17.19
CA GLY A 69 -12.09 13.06 -17.99
C GLY A 69 -11.81 12.94 -19.50
N TYR A 70 -10.63 12.44 -19.87
CA TYR A 70 -10.22 12.26 -21.26
C TYR A 70 -10.89 11.06 -21.93
N THR A 71 -10.97 9.91 -21.26
CA THR A 71 -11.56 8.69 -21.83
C THR A 71 -13.09 8.69 -21.81
N GLY A 72 -13.71 9.56 -21.00
CA GLY A 72 -15.15 9.56 -20.79
C GLY A 72 -15.65 8.36 -19.98
N ASP A 73 -14.74 7.54 -19.45
CA ASP A 73 -15.06 6.39 -18.63
C ASP A 73 -15.16 6.80 -17.15
N ALA A 74 -16.38 7.09 -16.70
CA ALA A 74 -16.72 6.96 -15.28
C ALA A 74 -16.72 5.47 -14.81
N ALA A 75 -16.67 4.53 -15.77
CA ALA A 75 -16.86 3.09 -15.60
C ALA A 75 -15.62 2.24 -15.97
N ALA A 76 -14.41 2.80 -15.90
CA ALA A 76 -13.19 1.98 -15.71
C ALA A 76 -13.13 1.37 -14.28
N ALA A 77 -14.13 1.68 -13.45
CA ALA A 77 -14.55 0.87 -12.32
C ALA A 77 -15.35 -0.36 -12.81
N MET A 78 -14.94 -1.56 -12.38
CA MET A 78 -15.68 -2.84 -12.39
C MET A 78 -15.54 -3.84 -13.54
N VAL A 79 -14.39 -3.94 -14.22
CA VAL A 79 -13.90 -5.28 -14.57
C VAL A 79 -12.47 -5.41 -14.08
N THR A 80 -12.33 -5.68 -12.78
CA THR A 80 -11.06 -6.13 -12.22
C THR A 80 -10.83 -7.55 -12.73
N ASP A 81 -9.96 -7.67 -13.73
CA ASP A 81 -9.40 -8.98 -14.06
C ASP A 81 -8.48 -9.40 -12.91
N LEU A 82 -9.01 -10.24 -12.03
CA LEU A 82 -8.29 -10.79 -10.88
C LEU A 82 -7.02 -11.55 -11.30
N SER A 83 -6.94 -12.04 -12.54
CA SER A 83 -5.75 -12.71 -13.06
C SER A 83 -4.55 -11.77 -13.22
N LEU A 84 -4.78 -10.45 -13.20
CA LEU A 84 -3.71 -9.44 -13.20
C LEU A 84 -3.00 -9.30 -11.85
N HIS A 85 -3.66 -9.71 -10.75
CA HIS A 85 -3.04 -9.84 -9.42
C HIS A 85 -2.31 -11.18 -9.27
N ASP A 86 -2.69 -12.19 -10.03
CA ASP A 86 -1.95 -13.46 -10.17
C ASP A 86 -0.79 -13.39 -11.17
N GLN A 87 -0.55 -12.24 -11.81
CA GLN A 87 0.59 -12.11 -12.72
C GLN A 87 1.88 -12.24 -11.93
N PRO A 88 2.81 -13.13 -12.34
CA PRO A 88 4.10 -13.23 -11.69
C PRO A 88 4.80 -11.87 -11.76
N ASP A 89 5.40 -11.47 -10.65
CA ASP A 89 6.18 -10.24 -10.62
C ASP A 89 7.26 -10.28 -11.72
N PRO A 90 7.55 -9.14 -12.38
CA PRO A 90 8.63 -9.07 -13.36
C PRO A 90 9.92 -9.62 -12.76
N ALA A 91 10.75 -10.26 -13.59
CA ALA A 91 12.00 -10.88 -13.14
C ALA A 91 12.82 -9.91 -12.25
N GLY A 92 13.17 -10.36 -11.04
CA GLY A 92 13.90 -9.57 -10.05
C GLY A 92 13.02 -8.71 -9.13
N GLN A 93 11.70 -8.86 -9.17
CA GLN A 93 10.76 -8.30 -8.19
C GLN A 93 9.96 -9.39 -7.51
N ALA A 94 9.47 -9.06 -6.31
CA ALA A 94 8.50 -9.85 -5.57
C ALA A 94 7.58 -8.88 -4.81
N ARG A 95 6.45 -9.38 -4.32
CA ARG A 95 5.55 -8.63 -3.44
C ARG A 95 5.39 -9.27 -2.06
N ALA A 96 4.93 -8.48 -1.10
CA ALA A 96 4.55 -8.92 0.23
C ALA A 96 3.29 -8.16 0.66
N ILE A 97 2.36 -8.82 1.35
CA ILE A 97 1.10 -8.20 1.76
C ILE A 97 0.95 -8.30 3.27
N PHE A 98 0.85 -7.16 3.94
CA PHE A 98 0.77 -7.08 5.39
C PHE A 98 -0.42 -6.23 5.85
N ALA A 99 -1.14 -6.71 6.85
CA ALA A 99 -2.16 -5.97 7.59
C ALA A 99 -1.71 -5.78 9.05
N GLY A 100 -1.97 -4.60 9.60
CA GLY A 100 -1.33 -4.18 10.84
C GLY A 100 -1.97 -2.96 11.49
N GLY A 101 -3.26 -2.73 11.29
CA GLY A 101 -3.94 -1.51 11.74
C GLY A 101 -4.27 -0.60 10.58
N CYS A 102 -4.39 0.71 10.84
CA CYS A 102 -4.55 1.69 9.79
C CYS A 102 -3.38 1.59 8.79
N PHE A 103 -3.70 1.36 7.51
CA PHE A 103 -2.69 1.21 6.47
C PHE A 103 -1.80 2.45 6.27
N TRP A 104 -2.24 3.64 6.67
CA TRP A 104 -1.48 4.88 6.53
C TRP A 104 -0.19 4.82 7.32
N CYS A 105 -0.26 4.23 8.52
CA CYS A 105 0.88 4.01 9.40
C CYS A 105 1.85 2.96 8.85
N MET A 106 1.35 2.04 8.02
CA MET A 106 2.14 0.93 7.47
C MET A 106 2.96 1.35 6.26
N VAL A 107 2.59 2.41 5.51
CA VAL A 107 3.25 2.76 4.23
C VAL A 107 4.68 3.31 4.39
N GLU A 108 4.85 4.40 5.13
CA GLU A 108 6.11 5.17 5.18
C GLU A 108 7.35 4.33 5.60
N PRO A 109 7.26 3.43 6.59
CA PRO A 109 8.41 2.63 7.03
C PRO A 109 8.98 1.70 5.95
N PHE A 110 8.18 1.34 4.95
CA PHE A 110 8.63 0.57 3.79
C PHE A 110 9.06 1.48 2.64
N VAL A 111 8.24 2.46 2.25
CA VAL A 111 8.45 3.22 0.99
C VAL A 111 9.78 3.98 0.93
N THR A 112 10.36 4.31 2.09
CA THR A 112 11.64 5.02 2.21
C THR A 112 12.86 4.10 2.10
N ARG A 113 12.68 2.78 2.05
CA ARG A 113 13.79 1.81 2.02
C ARG A 113 14.35 1.60 0.61
N PRO A 114 15.68 1.56 0.44
CA PRO A 114 16.30 1.18 -0.82
C PRO A 114 15.81 -0.19 -1.31
N GLY A 115 15.46 -0.28 -2.59
CA GLY A 115 14.98 -1.52 -3.21
C GLY A 115 13.46 -1.72 -3.16
N ILE A 116 12.72 -0.91 -2.40
CA ILE A 116 11.25 -0.86 -2.50
C ILE A 116 10.86 -0.13 -3.79
N ARG A 117 9.89 -0.70 -4.52
CA ARG A 117 9.40 -0.19 -5.81
C ARG A 117 8.06 0.51 -5.66
N ALA A 118 7.17 -0.06 -4.86
CA ALA A 118 5.88 0.52 -4.54
C ALA A 118 5.39 0.00 -3.18
N VAL A 119 4.58 0.81 -2.51
CA VAL A 119 3.79 0.40 -1.35
C VAL A 119 2.39 0.94 -1.56
N ILE A 120 1.41 0.05 -1.68
CA ILE A 120 0.04 0.38 -2.08
C ILE A 120 -0.87 0.05 -0.91
N SER A 121 -1.64 1.04 -0.44
CA SER A 121 -2.70 0.82 0.55
C SER A 121 -3.90 0.12 -0.12
N GLY A 122 -4.54 -0.81 0.57
CA GLY A 122 -5.68 -1.55 0.04
C GLY A 122 -6.39 -2.46 1.02
N TYR A 123 -7.27 -3.30 0.48
CA TYR A 123 -8.15 -4.18 1.21
C TYR A 123 -7.98 -5.63 0.73
N THR A 124 -7.88 -6.58 1.66
CA THR A 124 -7.77 -8.01 1.31
C THR A 124 -8.30 -8.90 2.44
N GLY A 125 -8.35 -10.22 2.25
CA GLY A 125 -8.78 -11.21 3.24
C GLY A 125 -10.29 -11.35 3.46
N GLY A 126 -11.11 -10.48 2.84
CA GLY A 126 -12.57 -10.57 2.87
C GLY A 126 -13.16 -11.22 1.62
N GLN A 127 -14.50 -11.27 1.57
CA GLN A 127 -15.25 -11.94 0.49
C GLN A 127 -15.87 -10.97 -0.52
N LEU A 128 -15.94 -9.68 -0.18
CA LEU A 128 -16.58 -8.69 -1.02
C LEU A 128 -15.64 -8.32 -2.17
N ALA A 129 -16.08 -8.51 -3.42
CA ALA A 129 -15.31 -8.04 -4.57
C ALA A 129 -15.36 -6.51 -4.66
N ALA A 130 -14.23 -5.88 -5.03
CA ALA A 130 -14.08 -4.43 -5.19
C ALA A 130 -14.68 -3.61 -4.03
N PRO A 131 -14.26 -3.85 -2.76
CA PRO A 131 -14.81 -3.16 -1.62
C PRO A 131 -14.37 -1.68 -1.58
N THR A 132 -15.26 -0.79 -1.13
CA THR A 132 -14.92 0.62 -0.84
C THR A 132 -14.52 0.80 0.62
N TYR A 133 -13.84 1.90 0.93
CA TYR A 133 -13.51 2.26 2.31
C TYR A 133 -14.73 2.26 3.22
N GLU A 134 -15.85 2.86 2.80
CA GLU A 134 -17.07 2.95 3.61
C GLU A 134 -17.59 1.55 3.95
N GLN A 135 -17.52 0.61 3.01
CA GLN A 135 -17.93 -0.77 3.24
C GLN A 135 -16.98 -1.46 4.22
N VAL A 136 -15.66 -1.35 4.02
CA VAL A 136 -14.66 -1.99 4.89
C VAL A 136 -14.67 -1.41 6.30
N SER A 137 -14.88 -0.09 6.45
CA SER A 137 -14.89 0.59 7.75
C SER A 137 -16.01 0.10 8.69
N THR A 138 -17.05 -0.55 8.15
CA THR A 138 -18.10 -1.20 8.97
C THR A 138 -17.61 -2.45 9.69
N GLY A 139 -16.51 -3.06 9.22
CA GLY A 139 -16.01 -4.36 9.68
C GLY A 139 -16.81 -5.57 9.17
N ALA A 140 -17.88 -5.37 8.39
CA ALA A 140 -18.79 -6.44 7.97
C ALA A 140 -18.32 -7.21 6.73
N THR A 141 -17.38 -6.66 5.95
CA THR A 141 -16.95 -7.26 4.67
C THR A 141 -15.95 -8.41 4.84
N GLY A 142 -15.40 -8.56 6.05
CA GLY A 142 -14.29 -9.48 6.37
C GLY A 142 -12.91 -8.99 5.94
N HIS A 143 -12.84 -7.95 5.10
CA HIS A 143 -11.57 -7.36 4.67
C HIS A 143 -10.82 -6.72 5.84
N VAL A 144 -9.50 -6.66 5.67
CA VAL A 144 -8.59 -5.86 6.49
C VAL A 144 -7.98 -4.75 5.65
N GLU A 145 -7.65 -3.64 6.30
CA GLU A 145 -6.70 -2.69 5.74
C GLU A 145 -5.30 -3.32 5.70
N ALA A 146 -4.69 -3.28 4.53
CA ALA A 146 -3.40 -3.87 4.26
C ALA A 146 -2.57 -2.98 3.33
N VAL A 147 -1.27 -3.29 3.28
CA VAL A 147 -0.34 -2.73 2.29
C VAL A 147 0.23 -3.85 1.44
N GLU A 148 0.26 -3.64 0.12
CA GLU A 148 1.02 -4.44 -0.83
C GLU A 148 2.36 -3.74 -1.10
N ILE A 149 3.46 -4.44 -0.82
CA ILE A 149 4.82 -3.93 -0.95
C ILE A 149 5.49 -4.67 -2.11
N ILE A 150 5.83 -3.95 -3.17
CA ILE A 150 6.58 -4.47 -4.31
C ILE A 150 8.05 -4.09 -4.11
N TYR A 151 8.96 -5.06 -4.17
CA TYR A 151 10.37 -4.87 -3.86
C TYR A 151 11.28 -5.62 -4.84
N ALA A 152 12.50 -5.10 -5.02
CA ALA A 152 13.55 -5.74 -5.79
C ALA A 152 14.24 -6.82 -4.94
N THR A 153 14.13 -8.07 -5.34
CA THR A 153 14.66 -9.23 -4.58
C THR A 153 16.19 -9.24 -4.48
N ALA A 154 16.88 -8.52 -5.36
CA ALA A 154 18.32 -8.33 -5.31
C ALA A 154 18.80 -7.37 -4.19
N LEU A 155 17.89 -6.58 -3.61
CA LEU A 155 18.22 -5.53 -2.63
C LEU A 155 17.50 -5.73 -1.30
N VAL A 156 16.30 -6.29 -1.32
CA VAL A 156 15.44 -6.48 -0.14
C VAL A 156 14.96 -7.93 -0.13
N SER A 157 15.09 -8.59 1.00
CA SER A 157 14.53 -9.92 1.23
C SER A 157 13.16 -9.84 1.90
N TYR A 158 12.36 -10.91 1.79
CA TYR A 158 11.11 -11.02 2.53
C TYR A 158 11.33 -10.94 4.05
N GLN A 159 12.47 -11.45 4.55
CA GLN A 159 12.82 -11.34 5.97
C GLN A 159 13.02 -9.89 6.40
N ASP A 160 13.66 -9.06 5.58
CA ASP A 160 13.83 -7.63 5.87
C ASP A 160 12.48 -6.92 6.02
N LEU A 161 11.48 -7.35 5.25
CA LEU A 161 10.12 -6.82 5.32
C LEU A 161 9.39 -7.30 6.58
N LEU A 162 9.53 -8.58 6.95
CA LEU A 162 9.01 -9.11 8.21
C LEU A 162 9.62 -8.39 9.42
N ASP A 163 10.91 -8.12 9.41
CA ASP A 163 11.61 -7.44 10.51
C ASP A 163 11.10 -6.01 10.71
N VAL A 164 10.70 -5.32 9.64
CA VAL A 164 9.98 -4.04 9.73
C VAL A 164 8.60 -4.24 10.29
N TYR A 165 7.83 -5.18 9.73
CA TYR A 165 6.44 -5.43 10.11
C TYR A 165 6.29 -5.57 11.63
N TRP A 166 7.15 -6.39 12.26
CA TRP A 166 7.11 -6.62 13.71
C TRP A 166 7.42 -5.39 14.57
N GLN A 167 8.01 -4.34 14.00
CA GLN A 167 8.29 -3.07 14.69
C GLN A 167 7.16 -2.04 14.56
N LEU A 168 6.19 -2.26 13.67
CA LEU A 168 5.12 -1.31 13.39
C LEU A 168 3.84 -1.58 14.17
N ILE A 169 3.67 -2.80 14.66
CA ILE A 169 2.41 -3.32 15.19
C ILE A 169 2.58 -3.83 16.61
N ASP A 170 1.49 -3.86 17.39
CA ASP A 170 1.38 -4.64 18.62
C ASP A 170 1.01 -6.08 18.24
N PRO A 171 1.95 -7.03 18.28
CA PRO A 171 1.69 -8.38 17.78
C PRO A 171 0.84 -9.20 18.74
N THR A 172 0.49 -8.65 19.91
CA THR A 172 -0.31 -9.33 20.93
C THR A 172 -1.77 -8.91 20.92
N ASP A 173 -2.13 -7.95 20.06
CA ASP A 173 -3.49 -7.43 19.92
C ASP A 173 -4.14 -7.89 18.61
N GLY A 174 -5.08 -8.84 18.72
CA GLY A 174 -5.86 -9.32 17.58
C GLY A 174 -7.13 -8.52 17.30
N GLY A 175 -7.52 -7.59 18.19
CA GLY A 175 -8.79 -6.85 18.11
C GLY A 175 -8.71 -5.52 17.36
N GLY A 176 -7.54 -5.19 16.83
CA GLY A 176 -7.18 -3.92 16.22
C GLY A 176 -5.76 -3.52 16.59
N GLN A 177 -5.31 -2.34 16.17
CA GLN A 177 -3.94 -1.87 16.42
C GLN A 177 -3.90 -0.45 17.00
N ILE A 178 -3.32 -0.33 18.19
CA ILE A 178 -3.20 0.89 19.00
C ILE A 178 -4.54 1.64 19.17
N ASN A 179 -4.84 2.63 18.33
CA ASN A 179 -6.07 3.42 18.39
C ASN A 179 -7.18 2.89 17.46
N ASP A 180 -6.80 2.10 16.46
CA ASP A 180 -7.72 1.57 15.45
C ASP A 180 -8.27 0.25 15.96
N ARG A 181 -9.60 0.14 16.07
CA ARG A 181 -10.30 -1.00 16.69
C ARG A 181 -11.28 -1.59 15.69
N GLY A 182 -11.35 -2.92 15.64
CA GLY A 182 -12.25 -3.63 14.72
C GLY A 182 -11.53 -4.70 13.91
N THR A 183 -12.31 -5.59 13.32
CA THR A 183 -11.82 -6.74 12.55
C THR A 183 -11.01 -6.31 11.32
N GLN A 184 -11.31 -5.14 10.75
CA GLN A 184 -10.60 -4.57 9.60
C GLN A 184 -9.18 -4.07 9.93
N TYR A 185 -8.86 -3.92 11.22
CA TYR A 185 -7.56 -3.46 11.70
C TYR A 185 -6.75 -4.58 12.36
N ARG A 186 -7.21 -5.83 12.30
CA ARG A 186 -6.49 -6.96 12.89
C ARG A 186 -5.17 -7.20 12.14
N PRO A 187 -4.10 -7.62 12.85
CA PRO A 187 -2.83 -7.88 12.20
C PRO A 187 -2.82 -9.24 11.49
N VAL A 188 -2.40 -9.24 10.22
CA VAL A 188 -2.30 -10.44 9.36
C VAL A 188 -1.07 -10.33 8.46
N ILE A 189 -0.34 -11.43 8.29
CA ILE A 189 0.67 -11.58 7.23
C ILE A 189 0.06 -12.49 6.16
N PHE A 190 -0.12 -11.95 4.96
CA PHE A 190 -0.62 -12.73 3.82
C PHE A 190 0.56 -13.28 3.02
N VAL A 191 0.58 -14.60 2.82
CA VAL A 191 1.69 -15.32 2.19
C VAL A 191 1.27 -15.89 0.84
N GLN A 192 2.12 -15.72 -0.16
CA GLN A 192 1.83 -16.12 -1.55
C GLN A 192 2.32 -17.53 -1.88
N ASN A 193 3.29 -18.05 -1.12
CA ASN A 193 3.91 -19.34 -1.38
C ASN A 193 4.45 -19.98 -0.10
N ALA A 194 4.87 -21.25 -0.21
CA ALA A 194 5.36 -22.02 0.92
C ALA A 194 6.64 -21.44 1.57
N ALA A 195 7.49 -20.76 0.79
CA ALA A 195 8.70 -20.14 1.32
C ALA A 195 8.37 -18.93 2.20
N GLU A 196 7.46 -18.06 1.77
CA GLU A 196 6.92 -16.97 2.58
C GLU A 196 6.20 -17.49 3.82
N GLN A 197 5.40 -18.55 3.70
CA GLN A 197 4.73 -19.18 4.83
C GLN A 197 5.72 -19.67 5.89
N ALA A 198 6.78 -20.38 5.47
CA ALA A 198 7.82 -20.86 6.38
C ALA A 198 8.56 -19.70 7.05
N ALA A 199 8.92 -18.66 6.30
CA ALA A 199 9.61 -17.47 6.82
C ALA A 199 8.72 -16.68 7.80
N ALA A 200 7.45 -16.47 7.47
CA ALA A 200 6.49 -15.79 8.34
C ALA A 200 6.30 -16.55 9.66
N LEU A 201 6.14 -17.88 9.60
CA LEU A 201 6.02 -18.72 10.80
C LEU A 201 7.28 -18.68 11.67
N ALA A 202 8.45 -18.79 11.06
CA ALA A 202 9.73 -18.71 11.77
C ALA A 202 9.91 -17.33 12.43
N SER A 203 9.61 -16.24 11.72
CA SER A 203 9.69 -14.88 12.26
C SER A 203 8.70 -14.66 13.41
N LYS A 204 7.46 -15.15 13.29
CA LYS A 204 6.45 -15.12 14.37
C LYS A 204 6.92 -15.88 15.60
N GLN A 205 7.53 -17.05 15.41
CA GLN A 205 8.10 -17.83 16.51
C GLN A 205 9.27 -17.09 17.19
N ALA A 206 10.15 -16.45 16.41
CA ALA A 206 11.24 -15.63 16.95
C ALA A 206 10.71 -14.45 17.79
N GLN A 207 9.57 -13.86 17.41
CA GLN A 207 8.93 -12.81 18.19
C GLN A 207 8.26 -13.29 19.47
N ALA A 208 7.83 -14.55 19.57
CA ALA A 208 7.15 -15.05 20.77
C ALA A 208 7.98 -14.84 22.04
N ALA A 209 9.31 -14.94 21.92
CA ALA A 209 10.26 -14.69 23.00
C ALA A 209 10.48 -13.20 23.28
N ASN A 210 9.74 -12.26 22.68
CA ASN A 210 9.83 -10.81 22.94
C ASN A 210 8.59 -10.24 23.65
N TYR A 211 7.50 -11.01 23.76
CA TYR A 211 6.23 -10.55 24.31
C TYR A 211 5.77 -11.43 25.48
N ALA A 212 4.98 -10.87 26.40
CA ALA A 212 4.43 -11.62 27.54
C ALA A 212 3.13 -12.36 27.20
N LYS A 213 2.39 -11.87 26.19
CA LYS A 213 1.18 -12.47 25.66
C LYS A 213 1.53 -13.23 24.37
N PRO A 214 0.74 -14.26 24.00
CA PRO A 214 0.88 -14.92 22.71
C PRO A 214 0.76 -13.94 21.53
N ILE A 215 1.44 -14.26 20.43
CA ILE A 215 1.37 -13.48 19.20
C ILE A 215 0.05 -13.77 18.47
N ALA A 216 -0.80 -12.74 18.36
CA ALA A 216 -2.13 -12.77 17.76
C ALA A 216 -2.12 -12.62 16.23
N VAL A 217 -0.99 -12.20 15.64
CA VAL A 217 -0.86 -12.00 14.18
C VAL A 217 -1.19 -13.28 13.41
N ALA A 218 -2.20 -13.24 12.55
CA ALA A 218 -2.56 -14.36 11.70
C ALA A 218 -1.57 -14.49 10.52
N ILE A 219 -1.37 -15.72 10.04
CA ILE A 219 -0.62 -15.99 8.80
C ILE A 219 -1.59 -16.72 7.89
N GLU A 220 -1.97 -16.07 6.80
CA GLU A 220 -3.05 -16.51 5.92
C GLU A 220 -2.55 -16.54 4.47
N ALA A 221 -3.13 -17.39 3.63
CA ALA A 221 -2.81 -17.37 2.20
C ALA A 221 -3.28 -16.04 1.59
N ALA A 222 -2.46 -15.44 0.73
CA ALA A 222 -2.83 -14.24 0.00
C ALA A 222 -4.01 -14.55 -0.94
N GLY A 223 -5.07 -13.75 -0.81
CA GLY A 223 -6.17 -13.70 -1.78
C GLY A 223 -6.08 -12.45 -2.66
N PRO A 224 -7.18 -12.06 -3.33
CA PRO A 224 -7.24 -10.81 -4.07
C PRO A 224 -6.90 -9.59 -3.20
N PHE A 225 -6.11 -8.68 -3.75
CA PHE A 225 -5.79 -7.40 -3.13
C PHE A 225 -6.49 -6.28 -3.91
N TRP A 226 -7.27 -5.48 -3.21
CA TRP A 226 -8.03 -4.37 -3.78
C TRP A 226 -7.37 -3.05 -3.40
N PRO A 227 -6.73 -2.32 -4.33
CA PRO A 227 -6.18 -1.01 -4.03
C PRO A 227 -7.25 -0.09 -3.44
N ALA A 228 -6.90 0.60 -2.36
CA ALA A 228 -7.78 1.58 -1.73
C ALA A 228 -7.83 2.85 -2.57
N GLU A 229 -8.88 3.64 -2.34
CA GLU A 229 -9.11 4.90 -3.03
C GLU A 229 -7.89 5.81 -2.90
N ASN A 230 -7.65 6.57 -3.96
CA ASN A 230 -6.42 7.33 -4.10
C ASN A 230 -6.20 8.38 -2.98
N TYR A 231 -7.25 8.86 -2.31
CA TYR A 231 -7.09 9.76 -1.16
C TYR A 231 -6.40 9.07 0.04
N HIS A 232 -6.43 7.74 0.13
CA HIS A 232 -5.67 6.97 1.13
C HIS A 232 -4.20 6.75 0.76
N GLN A 233 -3.84 6.84 -0.52
CA GLN A 233 -2.47 6.61 -0.97
C GLN A 233 -1.57 7.79 -0.58
N ASP A 234 -0.30 7.52 -0.24
CA ASP A 234 0.67 8.54 0.17
C ASP A 234 0.18 9.49 1.28
N TYR A 235 -0.69 9.01 2.18
CA TYR A 235 -1.30 9.83 3.23
C TYR A 235 -0.26 10.57 4.09
N TYR A 236 0.89 9.93 4.40
CA TYR A 236 2.00 10.54 5.14
C TYR A 236 2.57 11.81 4.47
N ARG A 237 2.52 11.90 3.13
CA ARG A 237 2.95 13.08 2.36
C ARG A 237 1.87 14.13 2.27
N LYS A 238 0.62 13.71 2.10
CA LYS A 238 -0.54 14.59 1.92
C LYS A 238 -0.95 15.27 3.24
N HIS A 239 -0.86 14.54 4.35
CA HIS A 239 -1.30 14.97 5.68
C HIS A 239 -0.17 14.84 6.74
N PRO A 240 0.97 15.51 6.56
CA PRO A 240 2.17 15.25 7.36
C PRO A 240 2.02 15.58 8.86
N ARG A 241 1.12 16.51 9.21
CA ARG A 241 0.86 16.86 10.63
C ARG A 241 0.05 15.77 11.33
N GLU A 242 -1.04 15.35 10.72
CA GLU A 242 -1.92 14.28 11.22
C GLU A 242 -1.14 12.96 11.29
N PHE A 243 -0.40 12.63 10.24
CA PHE A 243 0.45 11.45 10.19
C PHE A 243 1.48 11.42 11.33
N LYS A 244 2.19 12.53 11.59
CA LYS A 244 3.14 12.61 12.71
C LYS A 244 2.49 12.39 14.07
N ALA A 245 1.24 12.80 14.25
CA ALA A 245 0.50 12.54 15.48
C ALA A 245 0.20 11.04 15.64
N TYR A 246 -0.24 10.37 14.56
CA TYR A 246 -0.43 8.91 14.55
C TYR A 246 0.87 8.15 14.85
N GLU A 247 1.96 8.52 14.18
CA GLU A 247 3.28 7.91 14.38
C GLU A 247 3.79 8.08 15.82
N ALA A 248 3.63 9.28 16.41
CA ALA A 248 4.02 9.53 17.79
C ALA A 248 3.22 8.65 18.77
N GLY A 249 1.91 8.53 18.57
CA GLY A 249 1.04 7.66 19.37
C GLY A 249 1.46 6.19 19.29
N ARG A 250 1.72 5.68 18.09
CA ARG A 250 2.26 4.33 17.87
C ARG A 250 3.57 4.11 18.61
N THR A 251 4.51 5.02 18.43
CA THR A 251 5.86 4.90 19.02
C THR A 251 5.80 4.85 20.54
N GLN A 252 4.96 5.69 21.15
CA GLN A 252 4.75 5.70 22.59
C GLN A 252 4.13 4.38 23.08
N TRP A 253 3.11 3.87 22.38
CA TRP A 253 2.47 2.59 22.71
C TRP A 253 3.46 1.42 22.68
N LEU A 254 4.23 1.29 21.60
CA LEU A 254 5.18 0.19 21.43
C LEU A 254 6.33 0.26 22.44
N ALA A 255 6.82 1.47 22.75
CA ALA A 255 7.81 1.66 23.80
C ALA A 255 7.28 1.19 25.18
N TRP A 256 6.03 1.53 25.50
CA TRP A 256 5.37 1.08 26.72
C TRP A 256 5.18 -0.44 26.75
N LEU A 257 4.73 -1.06 25.66
CA LEU A 257 4.56 -2.51 25.54
C LEU A 257 5.87 -3.27 25.78
N HIS A 258 6.97 -2.79 25.19
CA HIS A 258 8.30 -3.37 25.39
C HIS A 258 8.76 -3.22 26.85
N LEU A 259 8.53 -2.07 27.48
CA LEU A 259 8.86 -1.84 28.89
C LEU A 259 8.08 -2.79 29.80
N GLN A 260 6.77 -2.92 29.60
CA GLN A 260 5.93 -3.83 30.37
C GLN A 260 6.42 -5.27 30.28
N THR A 261 6.80 -5.71 29.07
CA THR A 261 7.31 -7.07 28.88
C THR A 261 8.63 -7.29 29.61
N LYS A 262 9.56 -6.32 29.55
CA LYS A 262 10.83 -6.37 30.29
C LYS A 262 10.59 -6.47 31.80
N LEU A 263 9.71 -5.62 32.35
CA LEU A 263 9.39 -5.63 33.79
C LEU A 263 8.79 -6.97 34.24
N ARG A 264 7.85 -7.54 33.49
CA ARG A 264 7.26 -8.85 33.81
C ARG A 264 8.26 -10.01 33.78
N ARG A 265 9.30 -9.93 32.94
CA ARG A 265 10.36 -10.96 32.92
C ARG A 265 11.28 -10.88 34.12
N LEU A 266 11.54 -9.67 34.61
CA LEU A 266 12.34 -9.48 35.81
C LEU A 266 11.62 -10.06 37.03
N THR A 267 10.31 -9.84 37.16
CA THR A 267 9.53 -10.36 38.29
C THR A 267 9.35 -11.88 38.26
N ARG A 268 9.23 -12.50 37.06
CA ARG A 268 9.18 -13.97 36.91
C ARG A 268 10.51 -14.69 37.11
N ARG A 269 11.66 -14.00 37.02
CA ARG A 269 12.98 -14.59 37.30
C ARG A 269 13.32 -14.61 38.79
N GLN A 270 12.54 -13.92 39.63
CA GLN A 270 12.76 -13.79 41.07
C GLN A 270 11.78 -14.63 41.92
N ALA A 271 10.89 -15.39 41.28
CA ALA A 271 9.94 -16.31 41.88
C ALA A 271 10.22 -17.74 41.39
#